data_AF-A0A9P1D4H2-F1
#
_entry.id   AF-A0A9P1D4H2-F1
#
_cell.length_a   1.000
_cell.length_b   1.000
_cell.length_c   1.000
_cell.angle_alpha   90.00
_cell.angle_beta   90.00
_cell.angle_gamma   90.00
#
_symmetry.space_group_name_H-M   'P 1'
#
loop_
_entity.id
_entity.type
_entity.pdbx_description
1 polymer ?
#
loop_
_entity_poly.entity_id
_entity_poly.type
_entity_poly.pdbx_seq_one_letter_code
_entity_poly.pdbx_strand_id
1 'polypeptide(L)'
;MQYQAIVTLHCMDKQEYAGHLCDDPKVAEKSAAQQALLANSDLVEAQKREVPTKRPSGMMLSPEERAKKARVDPAENPAITPKTELNSLCMRIIGRYMKKGETIYICNRIASQYQSTVQITCLPDEWGQRAWAGHLCANKQKAEQSAAEIALKDIKDDPQLQELAASSKGKGKGKGNYWNMQMMWEMMNNWWGGWSDEREIIIEEPIIGEMIEWKGHYGWMKTDHPIEHDAKAMRGGKIYINKKDIEGTPETVAEGQKVQFKLYVDGNGLGGPKRRRGGFGSLAATELTVAVEEADLFLAPLGVKGMTLHIQSGEGDCGVSTFLPQEPIPRAIFPRCTRSGNLELRRNPSDHCIAGLQVVGHSGQPLALASRNAPKGAPVSHMDMLLQSWQSQYLAPLWPELLMKADAVPERQDDPFGIKLRPEAQKVLLFSGNSPGARWELAPGLDSAEPLGQKDVLAVCIPKFQEEPTILLVDSEDLSVQQLRFSVS
;
A
#
# COMPACT_ATOMS: atom_id res chain seq x y z
N MET A 1 -28.52 -26.61 28.36
CA MET A 1 -28.51 -25.74 29.55
C MET A 1 -28.89 -24.36 29.06
N GLN A 2 -29.76 -23.64 29.76
CA GLN A 2 -30.10 -22.26 29.40
C GLN A 2 -29.23 -21.31 30.20
N TYR A 3 -28.75 -20.26 29.55
CA TYR A 3 -27.84 -19.26 30.09
C TYR A 3 -28.57 -17.92 30.18
N GLN A 4 -28.39 -17.24 31.29
CA GLN A 4 -28.83 -15.85 31.47
C GLN A 4 -27.62 -15.04 31.92
N ALA A 5 -27.39 -13.92 31.25
CA ALA A 5 -26.33 -12.99 31.62
C ALA A 5 -26.94 -11.73 32.25
N ILE A 6 -26.18 -11.09 33.13
CA ILE A 6 -26.53 -9.81 33.75
C ILE A 6 -25.41 -8.84 33.43
N VAL A 7 -25.75 -7.64 32.93
CA VAL A 7 -24.81 -6.55 32.69
C VAL A 7 -24.97 -5.48 33.77
N THR A 8 -23.85 -5.06 34.35
CA THR A 8 -23.81 -4.03 35.40
C THR A 8 -23.18 -2.76 34.85
N LEU A 9 -23.94 -1.66 34.80
CA LEU A 9 -23.45 -0.37 34.34
C LEU A 9 -22.84 0.40 35.52
N HIS A 10 -21.53 0.25 35.72
CA HIS A 10 -20.80 0.95 36.79
C HIS A 10 -20.83 2.47 36.68
N CYS A 11 -21.01 3.00 35.47
CA CYS A 11 -21.15 4.44 35.21
C CYS A 11 -22.53 5.00 35.54
N MET A 12 -23.50 4.14 35.89
CA MET A 12 -24.88 4.50 36.21
C MET A 12 -25.27 3.87 37.54
N ASP A 13 -24.53 4.23 38.59
CA ASP A 13 -24.75 3.77 39.98
C ASP A 13 -24.84 2.25 40.15
N LYS A 14 -24.11 1.50 39.30
CA LYS A 14 -24.08 0.03 39.28
C LYS A 14 -25.43 -0.62 38.97
N GLN A 15 -26.27 0.03 38.15
CA GLN A 15 -27.54 -0.56 37.75
C GLN A 15 -27.34 -1.84 36.93
N GLU A 16 -28.11 -2.88 37.26
CA GLU A 16 -28.00 -4.21 36.66
C GLU A 16 -29.17 -4.51 35.73
N TYR A 17 -28.88 -5.15 34.59
CA TYR A 17 -29.86 -5.53 33.58
C TYR A 17 -29.67 -6.98 33.19
N ALA A 18 -30.70 -7.80 33.41
CA ALA A 18 -30.69 -9.21 33.06
C ALA A 18 -31.21 -9.42 31.63
N GLY A 19 -30.45 -10.18 30.83
CA GLY A 19 -30.88 -10.63 29.50
C GLY A 19 -31.93 -11.74 29.55
N HIS A 20 -32.45 -12.14 28.40
CA HIS A 20 -33.32 -13.30 28.30
C HIS A 20 -32.53 -14.62 28.44
N LEU A 21 -33.22 -15.69 28.85
CA LEU A 21 -32.65 -17.04 28.85
C LEU A 21 -32.40 -17.48 27.41
N CYS A 22 -31.16 -17.84 27.11
CA CYS A 22 -30.73 -18.26 25.77
C CYS A 22 -29.95 -19.58 25.87
N ASP A 23 -29.96 -20.36 24.78
CA ASP A 23 -29.25 -21.64 24.75
C ASP A 23 -27.73 -21.48 24.57
N ASP A 24 -27.27 -20.28 24.22
CA ASP A 24 -25.86 -19.93 24.05
C ASP A 24 -25.45 -18.74 24.96
N PRO A 25 -24.30 -18.83 25.66
CA PRO A 25 -23.86 -17.81 26.60
C PRO A 25 -23.54 -16.46 25.94
N LYS A 26 -23.01 -16.43 24.71
CA LYS A 26 -22.73 -15.16 24.00
C LYS A 26 -24.02 -14.48 23.56
N VAL A 27 -25.07 -15.27 23.25
CA VAL A 27 -26.39 -14.72 22.94
C VAL A 27 -27.05 -14.15 24.21
N ALA A 28 -26.90 -14.83 25.35
CA ALA A 28 -27.37 -14.34 26.64
C ALA A 28 -26.68 -13.00 27.03
N GLU A 29 -25.36 -12.88 26.82
CA GLU A 29 -24.61 -11.63 27.03
C GLU A 29 -25.10 -10.48 26.14
N LYS A 30 -25.31 -10.75 24.85
CA LYS A 30 -25.86 -9.75 23.91
C LYS A 30 -27.27 -9.31 24.32
N SER A 31 -28.09 -10.25 24.77
CA SER A 31 -29.44 -9.96 25.25
C SER A 31 -29.42 -9.04 26.48
N ALA A 32 -28.51 -9.28 27.44
CA ALA A 32 -28.34 -8.42 28.62
C ALA A 32 -27.91 -7.00 28.24
N ALA A 33 -26.95 -6.87 27.32
CA ALA A 33 -26.51 -5.57 26.81
C ALA A 33 -27.63 -4.82 26.06
N GLN A 34 -28.47 -5.52 25.30
CA GLN A 34 -29.60 -4.92 24.60
C GLN A 34 -30.68 -4.42 25.56
N GLN A 35 -30.98 -5.17 26.63
CA GLN A 35 -31.91 -4.74 27.67
C GLN A 35 -31.40 -3.49 28.40
N ALA A 36 -30.09 -3.40 28.67
CA ALA A 36 -29.48 -2.20 29.23
C ALA A 36 -29.58 -0.99 28.29
N LEU A 37 -29.41 -1.17 26.98
CA LEU A 37 -29.55 -0.08 26.01
C LEU A 37 -31.00 0.41 25.86
N LEU A 38 -31.97 -0.51 25.84
CA LEU A 38 -33.38 -0.18 25.74
C LEU A 38 -33.87 0.59 26.98
N ALA A 39 -33.48 0.12 28.17
CA ALA A 39 -33.86 0.76 29.43
C ALA A 39 -33.24 2.15 29.63
N ASN A 40 -32.12 2.44 28.96
CA ASN A 40 -31.44 3.74 29.01
C ASN A 40 -31.52 4.49 27.68
N SER A 41 -32.49 4.15 26.83
CA SER A 41 -32.65 4.72 25.49
C SER A 41 -32.76 6.24 25.52
N ASP A 42 -33.51 6.81 26.46
CA ASP A 42 -33.65 8.25 26.64
C ASP A 42 -32.31 8.94 26.99
N LEU A 43 -31.46 8.29 27.78
CA LEU A 43 -30.13 8.80 28.15
C LEU A 43 -29.13 8.67 27.00
N VAL A 44 -29.25 7.60 26.20
CA VAL A 44 -28.47 7.42 24.96
C VAL A 44 -28.86 8.46 23.93
N GLU A 45 -30.15 8.80 23.81
CA GLU A 45 -30.64 9.86 22.94
C GLU A 45 -30.25 11.25 23.44
N ALA A 46 -30.30 11.52 24.75
CA ALA A 46 -29.80 12.76 25.34
C ALA A 46 -28.27 12.94 25.20
N GLN A 47 -27.52 11.84 25.13
CA GLN A 47 -26.08 11.84 24.85
C GLN A 47 -25.73 11.77 23.36
N LYS A 48 -26.70 11.66 22.44
CA LYS A 48 -26.52 12.06 21.04
C LYS A 48 -26.38 13.58 20.98
N ARG A 49 -25.27 14.09 21.51
CA ARG A 49 -24.71 15.35 21.04
C ARG A 49 -24.56 15.23 19.54
N GLU A 50 -24.89 16.29 18.82
CA GLU A 50 -24.52 16.45 17.42
C GLU A 50 -23.02 16.14 17.29
N VAL A 51 -22.72 14.91 16.91
CA VAL A 51 -21.39 14.53 16.46
C VAL A 51 -21.22 15.35 15.20
N PRO A 52 -20.20 16.23 15.09
CA PRO A 52 -19.95 16.89 13.82
C PRO A 52 -19.77 15.76 12.81
N THR A 53 -20.70 15.67 11.87
CA THR A 53 -20.64 14.70 10.79
C THR A 53 -19.25 14.86 10.18
N LYS A 54 -18.45 13.79 10.20
CA LYS A 54 -17.23 13.76 9.39
C LYS A 54 -17.69 14.16 8.00
N ARG A 55 -17.17 15.30 7.51
CA ARG A 55 -17.50 15.77 6.16
C ARG A 55 -17.27 14.60 5.20
N PRO A 56 -18.20 14.33 4.26
CA PRO A 56 -17.96 13.34 3.23
C PRO A 56 -16.63 13.65 2.55
N SER A 57 -15.80 12.62 2.38
CA SER A 57 -14.61 12.69 1.53
C SER A 57 -15.07 13.05 0.11
N GLY A 58 -15.02 14.33 -0.27
CA GLY A 58 -15.33 14.74 -1.65
C GLY A 58 -15.86 16.14 -1.92
N MET A 59 -16.20 16.98 -0.93
CA MET A 59 -16.59 18.38 -1.25
C MET A 59 -15.37 19.29 -1.39
N MET A 60 -15.21 19.88 -2.58
CA MET A 60 -14.27 20.98 -2.82
C MET A 60 -14.61 22.18 -1.92
N LEU A 61 -13.58 22.74 -1.29
CA LEU A 61 -13.65 24.03 -0.60
C LEU A 61 -14.12 25.11 -1.60
N SER A 62 -14.97 26.02 -1.13
CA SER A 62 -15.33 27.20 -1.92
C SER A 62 -14.06 28.02 -2.27
N PRO A 63 -14.08 28.80 -3.37
CA PRO A 63 -12.94 29.66 -3.74
C PRO A 63 -12.48 30.57 -2.60
N GLU A 64 -13.41 31.07 -1.78
CA GLU A 64 -13.13 31.93 -0.62
C GLU A 64 -12.49 31.18 0.56
N GLU A 65 -12.87 29.91 0.80
CA GLU A 65 -12.24 29.07 1.81
C GLU A 65 -10.84 28.60 1.38
N ARG A 66 -10.61 28.38 0.08
CA ARG A 66 -9.28 28.11 -0.48
C ARG A 66 -8.33 29.28 -0.29
N ALA A 67 -8.80 30.50 -0.52
CA ALA A 67 -7.98 31.71 -0.34
C ALA A 67 -7.58 31.96 1.13
N LYS A 68 -8.40 31.57 2.10
CA LYS A 68 -8.06 31.66 3.54
C LYS A 68 -7.08 30.59 4.01
N LYS A 69 -7.14 29.37 3.45
CA LYS A 69 -6.22 28.27 3.80
C LYS A 69 -4.87 28.33 3.08
N ALA A 70 -4.82 28.95 1.91
CA ALA A 70 -3.58 29.13 1.13
C ALA A 70 -2.60 30.17 1.73
N ARG A 71 -2.92 30.77 2.89
CA ARG A 71 -2.06 31.70 3.61
C ARG A 71 -1.20 31.06 4.71
N VAL A 72 -1.10 29.73 4.75
CA VAL A 72 -0.17 29.05 5.66
C VAL A 72 1.08 28.68 4.88
N ASP A 73 2.22 29.23 5.30
CA ASP A 73 3.51 29.02 4.66
C ASP A 73 3.85 27.52 4.57
N PRO A 74 4.41 27.04 3.45
CA PRO A 74 4.73 25.63 3.21
C PRO A 74 5.86 25.05 4.10
N ALA A 75 6.39 25.83 5.06
CA ALA A 75 7.45 25.42 5.97
C ALA A 75 6.96 24.79 7.28
N GLU A 76 5.66 24.87 7.61
CA GLU A 76 5.12 24.30 8.85
C GLU A 76 4.36 23.00 8.55
N ASN A 77 5.00 21.87 8.78
CA ASN A 77 4.34 20.57 8.79
C ASN A 77 3.38 20.50 10.00
N PRO A 78 2.05 20.43 9.82
CA PRO A 78 1.09 20.44 10.92
C PRO A 78 1.18 19.24 11.87
N ALA A 79 1.99 18.23 11.55
CA ALA A 79 2.26 17.07 12.42
C ALA A 79 3.37 17.32 13.46
N ILE A 80 4.23 18.32 13.25
CA ILE A 80 5.28 18.70 14.21
C ILE A 80 4.67 19.72 15.15
N THR A 81 4.26 19.27 16.33
CA THR A 81 3.68 20.14 17.35
C THR A 81 4.58 20.18 18.57
N PRO A 82 4.58 21.28 19.34
CA PRO A 82 5.32 21.36 20.61
C PRO A 82 5.09 20.16 21.54
N LYS A 83 3.87 19.61 21.57
CA LYS A 83 3.56 18.38 22.31
C LYS A 83 4.33 17.15 21.80
N THR A 84 4.50 17.01 20.48
CA THR A 84 5.24 15.90 19.86
C THR A 84 6.73 16.02 20.13
N GLU A 85 7.29 17.23 20.05
CA GLU A 85 8.71 17.48 20.34
C GLU A 85 9.04 17.25 21.81
N LEU A 86 8.18 17.72 22.72
CA LEU A 86 8.35 17.56 24.16
C LEU A 86 8.39 16.09 24.55
N ASN A 87 7.44 15.30 24.03
CA ASN A 87 7.38 13.86 24.27
C ASN A 87 8.66 13.15 23.78
N SER A 88 9.18 13.57 22.62
CA SER A 88 10.41 13.01 22.03
C SER A 88 11.66 13.38 22.83
N LEU A 89 11.73 14.58 23.41
CA LEU A 89 12.83 15.01 24.28
C LEU A 89 12.83 14.22 25.59
N CYS A 90 11.67 14.08 26.23
CA CYS A 90 11.55 13.33 27.48
C CYS A 90 11.96 11.86 27.33
N MET A 91 11.57 11.20 26.23
CA MET A 91 11.99 9.81 25.94
C MET A 91 13.52 9.65 25.85
N ARG A 92 14.23 10.65 25.29
CA ARG A 92 15.69 10.63 25.18
C ARG A 92 16.38 10.79 26.53
N ILE A 93 15.82 11.65 27.39
CA ILE A 93 16.32 11.89 28.76
C ILE A 93 16.15 10.63 29.62
N ILE A 94 14.98 9.97 29.56
CA ILE A 94 14.69 8.81 30.41
C ILE A 94 15.21 7.48 29.86
N GLY A 95 15.62 7.44 28.59
CA GLY A 95 16.13 6.23 27.93
C GLY A 95 15.10 5.10 27.75
N ARG A 96 13.81 5.41 27.84
CA ARG A 96 12.69 4.46 27.69
C ARG A 96 11.45 5.15 27.13
N TYR A 97 10.44 4.38 26.75
CA TYR A 97 9.14 4.92 26.40
C TYR A 97 8.41 5.50 27.60
N MET A 98 7.69 6.60 27.36
CA MET A 98 6.78 7.22 28.31
C MET A 98 5.57 6.31 28.57
N LYS A 99 5.21 6.09 29.82
CA LYS A 99 4.01 5.35 30.22
C LYS A 99 2.80 6.30 30.29
N LYS A 100 1.61 5.73 30.13
CA LYS A 100 0.35 6.48 30.28
C LYS A 100 0.26 7.06 31.69
N GLY A 101 0.08 8.38 31.79
CA GLY A 101 0.01 9.12 33.06
C GLY A 101 1.32 9.80 33.47
N GLU A 102 2.42 9.61 32.74
CA GLU A 102 3.70 10.29 33.02
C GLU A 102 3.77 11.71 32.46
N THR A 103 2.85 12.07 31.55
CA THR A 103 2.64 13.46 31.11
C THR A 103 1.22 13.86 31.46
N ILE A 104 1.07 14.86 32.31
CA ILE A 104 -0.20 15.30 32.87
C ILE A 104 -0.47 16.72 32.39
N TYR A 105 -1.56 16.91 31.65
CA TYR A 105 -2.06 18.24 31.27
C TYR A 105 -3.28 18.58 32.13
N ILE A 106 -3.21 19.69 32.86
CA ILE A 106 -4.34 20.24 33.61
C ILE A 106 -4.75 21.53 32.89
N CYS A 107 -5.96 21.55 32.33
CA CYS A 107 -6.48 22.73 31.65
C CYS A 107 -7.63 23.33 32.46
N ASN A 108 -7.46 24.59 32.83
CA ASN A 108 -8.47 25.39 33.50
C ASN A 108 -8.98 26.47 32.56
N ARG A 109 -10.30 26.71 32.61
CA ARG A 109 -10.91 27.84 31.91
C ARG A 109 -10.88 29.05 32.83
N ILE A 110 -10.26 30.14 32.37
CA ILE A 110 -10.18 31.42 33.08
C ILE A 110 -10.93 32.44 32.22
N ALA A 111 -12.13 32.80 32.68
CA ALA A 111 -13.08 33.64 31.92
C ALA A 111 -13.40 33.08 30.51
N SER A 112 -13.05 33.82 29.45
CA SER A 112 -13.25 33.44 28.05
C SER A 112 -12.07 32.69 27.43
N GLN A 113 -11.00 32.46 28.19
CA GLN A 113 -9.75 31.84 27.71
C GLN A 113 -9.42 30.58 28.52
N TYR A 114 -8.48 29.80 28.01
CA TYR A 114 -8.01 28.55 28.59
C TYR A 114 -6.53 28.68 28.91
N GLN A 115 -6.15 28.23 30.11
CA GLN A 115 -4.75 28.00 30.48
C GLN A 115 -4.54 26.51 30.71
N SER A 116 -3.44 25.98 30.18
CA SER A 116 -3.04 24.61 30.47
C SER A 116 -1.71 24.62 31.21
N THR A 117 -1.55 23.69 32.14
CA THR A 117 -0.29 23.39 32.79
C THR A 117 0.12 21.97 32.42
N VAL A 118 1.39 21.75 32.09
CA VAL A 118 1.96 20.42 31.83
C VAL A 118 2.93 20.04 32.93
N GLN A 119 2.89 18.78 33.38
CA GLN A 119 3.85 18.18 34.30
C GLN A 119 4.34 16.85 33.73
N ILE A 120 5.63 16.56 33.86
CA ILE A 120 6.26 15.35 33.32
C ILE A 120 6.93 14.58 34.45
N THR A 121 6.19 13.67 35.06
CA THR A 121 6.56 13.06 36.36
C THR A 121 7.73 12.09 36.28
N CYS A 122 8.13 11.68 35.07
CA CYS A 122 9.22 10.74 34.86
C CYS A 122 10.60 11.40 34.61
N LEU A 123 10.68 12.73 34.61
CA LEU A 123 11.96 13.42 34.52
C LEU A 123 12.75 13.28 35.83
N PRO A 124 14.09 13.22 35.77
CA PRO A 124 14.93 13.02 36.94
C PRO A 124 14.87 14.21 37.92
N ASP A 125 15.12 13.91 39.19
CA ASP A 125 15.24 14.91 40.27
C ASP A 125 14.02 15.83 40.40
N GLU A 126 14.24 17.13 40.61
CA GLU A 126 13.17 18.12 40.81
C GLU A 126 12.31 18.34 39.57
N TRP A 127 12.76 17.92 38.38
CA TRP A 127 12.05 18.14 37.12
C TRP A 127 10.73 17.37 37.04
N GLY A 128 10.62 16.23 37.73
CA GLY A 128 9.37 15.46 37.82
C GLY A 128 8.25 16.18 38.57
N GLN A 129 8.60 17.14 39.44
CA GLN A 129 7.66 17.91 40.25
C GLN A 129 7.33 19.28 39.64
N ARG A 130 8.11 19.72 38.64
CA ARG A 130 7.90 20.99 37.97
C ARG A 130 6.68 20.93 37.05
N ALA A 131 5.96 22.05 37.03
CA ALA A 131 4.76 22.22 36.22
C ALA A 131 4.88 23.52 35.42
N TRP A 132 4.70 23.43 34.10
CA TRP A 132 4.84 24.57 33.18
C TRP A 132 3.47 25.05 32.74
N ALA A 133 3.12 26.27 33.14
CA ALA A 133 1.87 26.91 32.75
C ALA A 133 2.04 27.62 31.40
N GLY A 134 1.21 27.24 30.43
CA GLY A 134 1.11 27.86 29.11
C GLY A 134 0.47 29.26 29.16
N HIS A 135 0.50 29.94 28.02
CA HIS A 135 -0.21 31.20 27.82
C HIS A 135 -1.73 31.01 27.79
N LEU A 136 -2.47 32.07 28.10
CA LEU A 136 -3.92 32.11 27.96
C LEU A 136 -4.29 32.07 26.48
N CYS A 137 -5.02 31.03 26.08
CA CYS A 137 -5.38 30.78 24.69
C CYS A 137 -6.89 30.74 24.49
N ALA A 138 -7.33 31.00 23.26
CA ALA A 138 -8.75 30.97 22.89
C ALA A 138 -9.39 29.57 22.98
N ASN A 139 -8.59 28.50 22.93
CA ASN A 139 -9.07 27.13 23.03
C ASN A 139 -8.11 26.24 23.82
N LYS A 140 -8.64 25.13 24.36
CA LYS A 140 -7.89 24.16 25.16
C LYS A 140 -6.67 23.58 24.43
N GLN A 141 -6.80 23.29 23.14
CA GLN A 141 -5.73 22.67 22.35
C GLN A 141 -4.51 23.61 22.21
N LYS A 142 -4.72 24.90 21.94
CA LYS A 142 -3.65 25.91 21.88
C LYS A 142 -3.03 26.16 23.25
N ALA A 143 -3.84 26.15 24.31
CA ALA A 143 -3.34 26.28 25.69
C ALA A 143 -2.39 25.13 26.03
N GLU A 144 -2.72 23.89 25.64
CA GLU A 144 -1.88 22.71 25.84
C GLU A 144 -0.60 22.75 24.99
N GLN A 145 -0.65 23.23 23.74
CA GLN A 145 0.54 23.39 22.90
C GLN A 145 1.49 24.44 23.46
N SER A 146 0.96 25.57 23.95
CA SER A 146 1.77 26.62 24.59
C SER A 146 2.43 26.14 25.89
N ALA A 147 1.72 25.36 26.71
CA ALA A 147 2.32 24.75 27.89
C ALA A 147 3.46 23.80 27.54
N ALA A 148 3.30 23.02 26.46
CA ALA A 148 4.33 22.11 25.97
C ALA A 148 5.55 22.84 25.41
N GLU A 149 5.36 23.97 24.74
CA GLU A 149 6.44 24.80 24.20
C GLU A 149 7.31 25.42 25.31
N ILE A 150 6.69 25.91 26.38
CA ILE A 150 7.40 26.45 27.54
C ILE A 150 8.21 25.35 28.23
N ALA A 151 7.60 24.16 28.45
CA ALA A 151 8.30 23.03 29.03
C ALA A 151 9.47 22.55 28.15
N LEU A 152 9.28 22.53 26.83
CA LEU A 152 10.31 22.13 25.88
C LEU A 152 11.51 23.06 25.95
N LYS A 153 11.27 24.37 26.00
CA LYS A 153 12.34 25.37 26.10
C LYS A 153 13.12 25.22 27.40
N ASP A 154 12.42 25.13 28.52
CA ASP A 154 13.04 25.02 29.84
C ASP A 154 13.89 23.75 29.99
N ILE A 155 13.40 22.61 29.46
CA ILE A 155 14.16 21.34 29.44
C ILE A 155 15.35 21.39 28.46
N LYS A 156 15.26 22.17 27.38
CA LYS A 156 16.37 22.37 26.43
C LYS A 156 17.47 23.25 27.00
N ASP A 157 17.12 24.20 27.85
CA ASP A 157 18.05 25.16 28.44
C ASP A 157 18.88 24.54 29.58
N ASP A 158 18.49 23.37 30.12
CA ASP A 158 19.23 22.66 31.17
C ASP A 158 20.37 21.76 30.62
N PRO A 159 21.64 22.04 30.97
CA PRO A 159 22.78 21.27 30.46
C PRO A 159 22.81 19.80 30.90
N GLN A 160 22.33 19.49 32.11
CA GLN A 160 22.37 18.12 32.66
C GLN A 160 21.35 17.22 31.94
N LEU A 161 20.15 17.73 31.68
CA LEU A 161 19.15 17.02 30.88
C LEU A 161 19.56 16.87 29.42
N GLN A 162 20.27 17.84 28.84
CA GLN A 162 20.84 17.70 27.49
C GLN A 162 21.92 16.62 27.43
N GLU A 163 22.78 16.52 28.45
CA GLU A 163 23.80 15.47 28.53
C GLU A 163 23.19 14.08 28.71
N LEU A 164 22.13 13.95 29.52
CA LEU A 164 21.32 12.74 29.65
C LEU A 164 20.63 12.36 28.32
N ALA A 165 20.11 13.34 27.58
CA ALA A 165 19.53 13.12 26.27
C ALA A 165 20.56 12.71 25.19
N ALA A 166 21.84 13.08 25.35
CA ALA A 166 22.92 12.77 24.42
C ALA A 166 23.61 11.42 24.72
N SER A 167 23.70 11.03 25.99
CA SER A 167 24.38 9.81 26.45
C SER A 167 23.62 8.51 26.19
N SER A 168 22.32 8.57 25.86
CA SER A 168 21.46 7.39 25.67
C SER A 168 21.69 6.58 24.37
N LYS A 169 22.79 6.81 23.63
CA LYS A 169 23.23 5.90 22.53
C LYS A 169 23.95 4.65 23.08
N GLY A 170 23.22 3.83 23.83
CA GLY A 170 23.69 2.56 24.38
C GLY A 170 23.39 1.35 23.49
N LYS A 171 24.42 0.55 23.18
CA LYS A 171 24.31 -0.80 22.59
C LYS A 171 23.48 -1.71 23.50
N GLY A 172 22.26 -2.09 23.09
CA GLY A 172 21.42 -3.04 23.81
C GLY A 172 20.68 -3.97 22.86
N LYS A 173 21.01 -5.28 22.91
CA LYS A 173 20.21 -6.35 22.31
C LYS A 173 18.84 -6.40 23.02
N GLY A 174 17.76 -6.14 22.31
CA GLY A 174 16.40 -6.34 22.84
C GLY A 174 15.34 -5.80 21.89
N LYS A 175 14.55 -6.69 21.28
CA LYS A 175 13.43 -6.34 20.41
C LYS A 175 12.37 -5.54 21.18
N GLY A 176 11.97 -4.39 20.62
CA GLY A 176 10.85 -3.58 21.07
C GLY A 176 10.69 -2.33 20.19
N ASN A 177 10.02 -2.47 19.04
CA ASN A 177 9.85 -1.41 18.06
C ASN A 177 8.81 -0.37 18.52
N TYR A 178 9.27 0.83 18.87
CA TYR A 178 8.50 2.06 18.70
C TYR A 178 9.44 3.16 18.17
N TRP A 179 9.46 3.31 16.85
CA TRP A 179 10.37 4.24 16.20
C TRP A 179 9.81 5.67 16.24
N ASN A 180 10.63 6.62 16.72
CA ASN A 180 10.41 8.06 16.64
C ASN A 180 10.31 8.45 15.16
N MET A 181 9.20 9.10 14.77
CA MET A 181 8.86 9.44 13.38
C MET A 181 9.83 10.46 12.74
N GLN A 182 10.47 11.31 13.54
CA GLN A 182 11.47 12.29 13.09
C GLN A 182 12.85 11.66 12.96
N MET A 183 13.19 10.73 13.84
CA MET A 183 14.41 9.92 13.71
C MET A 183 14.28 8.88 12.58
N MET A 184 13.06 8.42 12.27
CA MET A 184 12.74 7.62 11.10
C MET A 184 12.84 8.45 9.81
N TRP A 185 12.50 9.75 9.87
CA TRP A 185 12.63 10.66 8.72
C TRP A 185 14.08 11.10 8.48
N GLU A 186 14.86 11.38 9.54
CA GLU A 186 16.29 11.68 9.45
C GLU A 186 17.12 10.43 9.13
N MET A 187 16.78 9.25 9.67
CA MET A 187 17.37 7.99 9.18
C MET A 187 16.92 7.67 7.76
N MET A 188 15.69 7.96 7.33
CA MET A 188 15.34 7.81 5.92
C MET A 188 16.11 8.80 5.04
N ASN A 189 16.30 10.05 5.43
CA ASN A 189 17.09 10.99 4.61
C ASN A 189 18.60 10.66 4.61
N ASN A 190 19.18 10.21 5.73
CA ASN A 190 20.60 9.78 5.76
C ASN A 190 20.84 8.35 5.25
N TRP A 191 19.84 7.49 5.21
CA TRP A 191 19.94 6.13 4.62
C TRP A 191 19.64 6.14 3.11
N TRP A 192 18.95 7.16 2.61
CA TRP A 192 18.77 7.45 1.18
C TRP A 192 19.82 8.42 0.60
N GLY A 193 20.82 8.83 1.40
CA GLY A 193 21.81 9.85 1.02
C GLY A 193 23.29 9.47 1.19
N GLY A 194 23.66 8.18 1.32
CA GLY A 194 25.08 7.86 1.55
C GLY A 194 25.50 6.39 1.65
N TRP A 195 24.99 5.50 0.80
CA TRP A 195 25.77 4.32 0.42
C TRP A 195 26.36 4.62 -0.95
N SER A 196 27.65 4.94 -1.03
CA SER A 196 28.33 4.78 -2.30
C SER A 196 28.44 3.28 -2.55
N ASP A 197 27.46 2.74 -3.28
CA ASP A 197 27.51 1.41 -3.91
C ASP A 197 28.48 1.41 -5.11
N GLU A 198 29.35 2.43 -5.19
CA GLU A 198 30.43 2.57 -6.14
C GLU A 198 31.53 1.58 -5.75
N ARG A 199 31.54 0.45 -6.45
CA ARG A 199 32.63 -0.50 -6.42
C ARG A 199 33.61 -0.11 -7.50
N GLU A 200 34.85 0.13 -7.11
CA GLU A 200 35.92 0.37 -8.07
C GLU A 200 36.44 -0.98 -8.59
N ILE A 201 36.50 -1.12 -9.90
CA ILE A 201 37.11 -2.28 -10.56
C ILE A 201 38.62 -2.13 -10.39
N ILE A 202 39.26 -3.08 -9.71
CA ILE A 202 40.73 -3.09 -9.59
C ILE A 202 41.33 -3.79 -10.81
N ILE A 203 40.77 -4.94 -11.21
CA ILE A 203 41.24 -5.72 -12.36
C ILE A 203 40.04 -6.07 -13.22
N GLU A 204 40.01 -5.47 -14.41
CA GLU A 204 38.92 -5.66 -15.38
C GLU A 204 38.99 -7.02 -16.10
N GLU A 205 40.20 -7.56 -16.21
CA GLU A 205 40.47 -8.89 -16.77
C GLU A 205 40.06 -10.00 -15.79
N PRO A 206 39.45 -11.09 -16.26
CA PRO A 206 39.08 -12.21 -15.41
C PRO A 206 40.32 -12.94 -14.90
N ILE A 207 40.52 -12.93 -13.58
CA ILE A 207 41.61 -13.64 -12.90
C ILE A 207 41.12 -14.95 -12.29
N ILE A 208 42.03 -15.89 -12.05
CA ILE A 208 41.72 -17.19 -11.46
C ILE A 208 41.96 -17.14 -9.94
N GLY A 209 41.02 -17.68 -9.17
CA GLY A 209 41.16 -17.85 -7.73
C GLY A 209 40.70 -19.24 -7.29
N GLU A 210 41.20 -19.68 -6.14
CA GLU A 210 40.92 -20.98 -5.54
C GLU A 210 40.01 -20.79 -4.32
N MET A 211 38.86 -21.49 -4.31
CA MET A 211 37.92 -21.44 -3.20
C MET A 211 38.51 -22.11 -1.95
N ILE A 212 38.59 -21.36 -0.86
CA ILE A 212 39.15 -21.83 0.42
C ILE A 212 38.08 -22.47 1.28
N GLU A 213 36.99 -21.73 1.55
CA GLU A 213 35.94 -22.18 2.47
C GLU A 213 34.59 -21.56 2.12
N TRP A 214 33.51 -22.29 2.38
CA TRP A 214 32.13 -21.77 2.34
C TRP A 214 31.56 -21.54 3.75
N LYS A 215 30.88 -20.41 3.94
CA LYS A 215 30.13 -20.06 5.16
C LYS A 215 28.68 -19.75 4.81
N GLY A 216 27.90 -20.81 4.59
CA GLY A 216 26.48 -20.71 4.25
C GLY A 216 26.25 -20.15 2.85
N HIS A 217 26.00 -18.85 2.74
CA HIS A 217 25.68 -18.18 1.46
C HIS A 217 26.83 -17.38 0.84
N TYR A 218 27.97 -17.31 1.50
CA TYR A 218 29.18 -16.66 1.00
C TYR A 218 30.40 -17.53 1.27
N GLY A 219 31.47 -17.31 0.52
CA GLY A 219 32.71 -18.04 0.65
C GLY A 219 33.92 -17.12 0.56
N TRP A 220 35.08 -17.68 0.87
CA TRP A 220 36.37 -17.01 0.78
C TRP A 220 37.25 -17.68 -0.27
N MET A 221 37.95 -16.86 -1.04
CA MET A 221 38.84 -17.29 -2.10
C MET A 221 40.22 -16.65 -1.92
N LYS A 222 41.25 -17.32 -2.40
CA LYS A 222 42.59 -16.72 -2.61
C LYS A 222 42.88 -16.68 -4.10
N THR A 223 43.72 -15.74 -4.51
CA THR A 223 44.31 -15.74 -5.85
C THR A 223 45.81 -15.59 -5.69
N ASP A 224 46.54 -16.28 -6.57
CA ASP A 224 47.99 -16.09 -6.71
C ASP A 224 48.31 -14.90 -7.63
N HIS A 225 47.28 -14.26 -8.22
CA HIS A 225 47.44 -13.07 -9.02
C HIS A 225 47.94 -11.91 -8.15
N PRO A 226 48.98 -11.16 -8.56
CA PRO A 226 49.41 -9.98 -7.83
C PRO A 226 48.30 -8.94 -7.80
N ILE A 227 47.91 -8.52 -6.60
CA ILE A 227 46.96 -7.42 -6.34
C ILE A 227 47.77 -6.26 -5.77
N GLU A 228 47.69 -5.09 -6.42
CA GLU A 228 48.28 -3.83 -5.97
C GLU A 228 47.16 -2.91 -5.44
N HIS A 229 46.73 -3.14 -4.20
CA HIS A 229 45.71 -2.31 -3.54
C HIS A 229 45.81 -2.44 -2.01
N ASP A 230 45.62 -1.34 -1.27
CA ASP A 230 45.73 -1.31 0.21
C ASP A 230 44.79 -2.29 0.91
N ALA A 231 43.62 -2.53 0.31
CA ALA A 231 42.63 -3.51 0.77
C ALA A 231 43.13 -4.97 0.78
N LYS A 232 44.29 -5.27 0.18
CA LYS A 232 44.95 -6.60 0.25
C LYS A 232 45.34 -6.99 1.67
N ALA A 233 45.67 -6.02 2.53
CA ALA A 233 45.98 -6.27 3.93
C ALA A 233 44.71 -6.61 4.76
N MET A 234 43.52 -6.25 4.27
CA MET A 234 42.27 -6.55 4.94
C MET A 234 41.91 -8.03 4.81
N ARG A 235 41.35 -8.59 5.88
CA ARG A 235 40.84 -9.98 5.94
C ARG A 235 41.88 -11.05 5.54
N GLY A 236 43.17 -10.75 5.69
CA GLY A 236 44.27 -11.65 5.39
C GLY A 236 44.43 -11.96 3.89
N GLY A 237 44.07 -11.00 3.01
CA GLY A 237 44.18 -11.16 1.55
C GLY A 237 43.11 -12.06 0.94
N LYS A 238 42.10 -12.48 1.72
CA LYS A 238 41.00 -13.31 1.25
C LYS A 238 39.97 -12.48 0.50
N ILE A 239 39.54 -12.98 -0.64
CA ILE A 239 38.55 -12.36 -1.52
C ILE A 239 37.18 -12.91 -1.13
N TYR A 240 36.23 -12.01 -0.89
CA TYR A 240 34.87 -12.35 -0.56
C TYR A 240 34.07 -12.68 -1.83
N ILE A 241 33.35 -13.81 -1.84
CA ILE A 241 32.43 -14.17 -2.92
C ILE A 241 31.06 -14.58 -2.36
N ASN A 242 29.98 -14.17 -3.02
CA ASN A 242 28.64 -14.65 -2.66
C ASN A 242 28.20 -15.78 -3.59
N LYS A 243 27.51 -16.79 -3.05
CA LYS A 243 26.96 -17.92 -3.82
C LYS A 243 26.01 -17.47 -4.95
N LYS A 244 25.41 -16.29 -4.77
CA LYS A 244 24.58 -15.57 -5.75
C LYS A 244 25.28 -15.23 -7.05
N ASP A 245 26.58 -15.00 -6.96
CA ASP A 245 27.35 -14.28 -7.94
C ASP A 245 28.17 -15.21 -8.84
N ILE A 246 28.02 -16.51 -8.63
CA ILE A 246 28.62 -17.57 -9.44
C ILE A 246 27.67 -17.87 -10.60
N GLU A 247 28.17 -17.80 -11.83
CA GLU A 247 27.42 -18.22 -13.03
C GLU A 247 27.49 -19.75 -13.17
N GLY A 248 26.32 -20.39 -13.30
CA GLY A 248 26.16 -21.85 -13.25
C GLY A 248 25.18 -22.27 -12.16
N THR A 249 24.66 -23.51 -12.21
CA THR A 249 23.69 -23.99 -11.23
C THR A 249 24.26 -23.93 -9.80
N PRO A 250 23.43 -23.64 -8.76
CA PRO A 250 23.90 -23.20 -7.43
C PRO A 250 24.65 -24.26 -6.60
N GLU A 251 24.99 -25.42 -7.16
CA GLU A 251 25.49 -26.59 -6.41
C GLU A 251 26.94 -26.95 -6.77
N THR A 252 27.65 -26.14 -7.57
CA THR A 252 28.75 -26.65 -8.40
C THR A 252 30.19 -26.24 -8.06
N VAL A 253 30.45 -25.42 -7.03
CA VAL A 253 31.83 -25.02 -6.68
C VAL A 253 32.26 -25.57 -5.31
N ALA A 254 33.03 -26.65 -5.32
CA ALA A 254 33.61 -27.27 -4.13
C ALA A 254 34.82 -26.49 -3.59
N GLU A 255 35.16 -26.70 -2.32
CA GLU A 255 36.42 -26.19 -1.74
C GLU A 255 37.62 -26.77 -2.51
N GLY A 256 38.62 -25.93 -2.82
CA GLY A 256 39.77 -26.25 -3.66
C GLY A 256 39.54 -26.09 -5.17
N GLN A 257 38.31 -25.79 -5.62
CA GLN A 257 38.02 -25.58 -7.03
C GLN A 257 38.46 -24.18 -7.50
N LYS A 258 39.07 -24.13 -8.69
CA LYS A 258 39.49 -22.87 -9.33
C LYS A 258 38.33 -22.24 -10.09
N VAL A 259 38.14 -20.94 -9.91
CA VAL A 259 37.09 -20.14 -10.56
C VAL A 259 37.68 -18.89 -11.19
N GLN A 260 37.15 -18.47 -12.33
CA GLN A 260 37.48 -17.20 -12.98
C GLN A 260 36.52 -16.10 -12.49
N PHE A 261 37.06 -14.93 -12.15
CA PHE A 261 36.28 -13.81 -11.62
C PHE A 261 36.96 -12.46 -11.90
N LYS A 262 36.19 -11.36 -11.90
CA LYS A 262 36.71 -9.99 -11.93
C LYS A 262 36.87 -9.43 -10.52
N LEU A 263 37.93 -8.68 -10.25
CA LEU A 263 38.26 -8.19 -8.90
C LEU A 263 37.78 -6.76 -8.67
N TYR A 264 37.02 -6.56 -7.58
CA TYR A 264 36.49 -5.27 -7.16
C TYR A 264 36.93 -4.96 -5.73
N VAL A 265 36.95 -3.67 -5.38
CA VAL A 265 37.01 -3.22 -3.99
C VAL A 265 35.76 -2.45 -3.62
N ASP A 266 35.26 -2.69 -2.42
CA ASP A 266 34.22 -1.88 -1.80
C ASP A 266 34.67 -1.43 -0.40
N GLY A 267 33.86 -0.61 0.29
CA GLY A 267 34.15 -0.11 1.63
C GLY A 267 34.39 -1.21 2.69
N ASN A 268 34.22 -2.50 2.34
CA ASN A 268 34.47 -3.66 3.20
C ASN A 268 35.64 -4.56 2.75
N GLY A 269 36.37 -4.23 1.66
CA GLY A 269 37.57 -4.94 1.19
C GLY A 269 37.46 -5.55 -0.21
N LEU A 270 38.31 -6.55 -0.52
CA LEU A 270 38.38 -7.22 -1.84
C LEU A 270 37.22 -8.21 -2.05
N GLY A 271 36.56 -8.13 -3.21
CA GLY A 271 35.41 -8.97 -3.55
C GLY A 271 35.31 -9.37 -5.03
N GLY A 272 34.61 -10.48 -5.30
CA GLY A 272 34.24 -10.91 -6.65
C GLY A 272 33.06 -10.13 -7.26
N PRO A 273 32.69 -10.41 -8.53
CA PRO A 273 31.53 -9.78 -9.17
C PRO A 273 30.26 -10.09 -8.38
N LYS A 274 29.24 -9.22 -8.50
CA LYS A 274 27.93 -9.39 -7.85
C LYS A 274 26.86 -9.63 -8.90
N ARG A 275 26.10 -10.72 -8.83
CA ARG A 275 24.73 -10.74 -9.37
C ARG A 275 23.89 -9.95 -8.39
N ARG A 276 23.26 -8.87 -8.87
CA ARG A 276 22.28 -8.10 -8.10
C ARG A 276 21.18 -9.03 -7.56
N ARG A 277 21.29 -9.53 -6.31
CA ARG A 277 20.11 -10.03 -5.57
C ARG A 277 19.43 -8.82 -4.95
N GLY A 278 18.30 -8.43 -5.53
CA GLY A 278 17.36 -7.49 -4.93
C GLY A 278 16.95 -7.96 -3.54
N GLY A 279 17.14 -7.09 -2.55
CA GLY A 279 16.42 -7.20 -1.30
C GLY A 279 14.95 -6.90 -1.55
N PHE A 280 14.07 -7.75 -1.03
CA PHE A 280 12.61 -7.75 -1.18
C PHE A 280 11.88 -6.53 -0.56
N GLY A 281 12.50 -5.34 -0.55
CA GLY A 281 11.89 -4.14 0.03
C GLY A 281 12.22 -2.83 -0.68
N SER A 282 13.42 -2.68 -1.27
CA SER A 282 13.78 -1.44 -2.00
C SER A 282 13.82 -1.61 -3.52
N LEU A 283 14.18 -2.80 -4.02
CA LEU A 283 14.23 -3.05 -5.46
C LEU A 283 12.82 -3.08 -6.05
N ALA A 284 11.88 -3.78 -5.40
CA ALA A 284 10.49 -3.82 -5.86
C ALA A 284 9.82 -2.43 -5.84
N ALA A 285 10.09 -1.61 -4.83
CA ALA A 285 9.56 -0.24 -4.80
C ALA A 285 10.19 0.64 -5.89
N THR A 286 11.48 0.48 -6.17
CA THR A 286 12.18 1.22 -7.24
C THR A 286 11.73 0.74 -8.62
N GLU A 287 11.68 -0.58 -8.85
CA GLU A 287 11.16 -1.20 -10.09
C GLU A 287 9.69 -0.86 -10.32
N LEU A 288 8.87 -0.82 -9.27
CA LEU A 288 7.47 -0.41 -9.36
C LEU A 288 7.34 1.08 -9.69
N THR A 289 8.18 1.93 -9.08
CA THR A 289 8.20 3.37 -9.38
C THR A 289 8.67 3.61 -10.82
N VAL A 290 9.72 2.90 -11.26
CA VAL A 290 10.22 2.95 -12.64
C VAL A 290 9.16 2.44 -13.62
N ALA A 291 8.50 1.30 -13.35
CA ALA A 291 7.47 0.75 -14.22
C ALA A 291 6.26 1.69 -14.36
N VAL A 292 5.84 2.33 -13.26
CA VAL A 292 4.78 3.35 -13.28
C VAL A 292 5.19 4.57 -14.09
N GLU A 293 6.42 5.06 -13.90
CA GLU A 293 6.95 6.20 -14.64
C GLU A 293 7.10 5.89 -16.14
N GLU A 294 7.58 4.70 -16.50
CA GLU A 294 7.71 4.23 -17.87
C GLU A 294 6.34 4.07 -18.55
N ALA A 295 5.35 3.51 -17.85
CA ALA A 295 3.98 3.40 -18.37
C ALA A 295 3.38 4.79 -18.64
N ASP A 296 3.50 5.73 -17.71
CA ASP A 296 3.03 7.11 -17.90
C ASP A 296 3.78 7.83 -19.03
N LEU A 297 5.09 7.61 -19.17
CA LEU A 297 5.91 8.18 -20.24
C LEU A 297 5.56 7.58 -21.62
N PHE A 298 5.27 6.28 -21.69
CA PHE A 298 4.89 5.58 -22.91
C PHE A 298 3.50 5.99 -23.40
N LEU A 299 2.54 6.13 -22.48
CA LEU A 299 1.15 6.42 -22.82
C LEU A 299 0.89 7.91 -23.08
N ALA A 300 1.56 8.82 -22.38
CA ALA A 300 1.29 10.26 -22.49
C ALA A 300 1.37 10.82 -23.92
N PRO A 301 2.34 10.43 -24.78
CA PRO A 301 2.40 10.88 -26.17
C PRO A 301 1.14 10.53 -26.99
N LEU A 302 0.48 9.41 -26.70
CA LEU A 302 -0.76 9.02 -27.37
C LEU A 302 -1.90 9.99 -27.01
N GLY A 303 -2.02 10.34 -25.73
CA GLY A 303 -2.99 11.32 -25.24
C GLY A 303 -2.79 12.70 -25.86
N VAL A 304 -1.53 13.17 -25.94
CA VAL A 304 -1.18 14.46 -26.57
C VAL A 304 -1.50 14.48 -28.06
N LYS A 305 -1.42 13.35 -28.75
CA LYS A 305 -1.81 13.19 -30.16
C LYS A 305 -3.33 13.11 -30.38
N GLY A 306 -4.13 13.26 -29.32
CA GLY A 306 -5.59 13.27 -29.41
C GLY A 306 -6.26 11.90 -29.25
N MET A 307 -5.52 10.85 -28.89
CA MET A 307 -6.12 9.56 -28.56
C MET A 307 -6.68 9.58 -27.14
N THR A 308 -7.96 9.21 -26.96
CA THR A 308 -8.52 8.99 -25.63
C THR A 308 -8.04 7.66 -25.07
N LEU A 309 -7.38 7.70 -23.92
CA LEU A 309 -6.81 6.54 -23.25
C LEU A 309 -7.76 6.04 -22.16
N HIS A 310 -8.27 4.82 -22.33
CA HIS A 310 -9.04 4.10 -21.32
C HIS A 310 -8.12 3.08 -20.65
N ILE A 311 -7.77 3.28 -19.38
CA ILE A 311 -6.92 2.36 -18.62
C ILE A 311 -7.77 1.66 -17.57
N GLN A 312 -7.86 0.34 -17.66
CA GLN A 312 -8.59 -0.50 -16.72
C GLN A 312 -7.64 -1.15 -15.72
N SER A 313 -8.04 -1.19 -14.45
CA SER A 313 -7.29 -1.87 -13.40
C SER A 313 -7.26 -3.40 -13.58
N GLY A 314 -6.13 -4.04 -13.29
CA GLY A 314 -5.92 -5.48 -13.30
C GLY A 314 -5.33 -6.01 -11.99
N GLU A 315 -5.13 -7.33 -11.93
CA GLU A 315 -4.46 -7.98 -10.80
C GLU A 315 -2.99 -7.54 -10.74
N GLY A 316 -2.55 -7.01 -9.59
CA GLY A 316 -1.18 -6.54 -9.38
C GLY A 316 -0.96 -5.06 -9.66
N ASP A 317 -1.99 -4.31 -10.08
CA ASP A 317 -1.86 -2.86 -10.28
C ASP A 317 -1.70 -2.08 -8.97
N CYS A 318 -0.93 -1.00 -9.06
CA CYS A 318 -0.64 -0.12 -7.93
C CYS A 318 -1.89 0.56 -7.38
N GLY A 319 -2.09 0.48 -6.06
CA GLY A 319 -3.18 1.18 -5.39
C GLY A 319 -4.56 0.56 -5.62
N VAL A 320 -4.61 -0.66 -6.16
CA VAL A 320 -5.84 -1.42 -6.42
C VAL A 320 -5.83 -2.73 -5.63
N SER A 321 -7.00 -3.17 -5.18
CA SER A 321 -7.19 -4.49 -4.54
C SER A 321 -6.80 -5.62 -5.49
N THR A 322 -6.24 -6.72 -4.99
CA THR A 322 -6.06 -7.96 -5.79
C THR A 322 -7.38 -8.64 -6.13
N PHE A 323 -8.41 -8.42 -5.30
CA PHE A 323 -9.75 -9.02 -5.45
C PHE A 323 -10.68 -8.15 -6.28
N LEU A 324 -11.63 -8.78 -6.96
CA LEU A 324 -12.71 -8.10 -7.66
C LEU A 324 -13.87 -7.74 -6.70
N PRO A 325 -14.69 -6.73 -7.04
CA PRO A 325 -14.44 -5.72 -8.06
C PRO A 325 -13.30 -4.77 -7.65
N GLN A 326 -12.55 -4.31 -8.65
CA GLN A 326 -11.41 -3.41 -8.49
C GLN A 326 -11.78 -1.98 -8.87
N GLU A 327 -11.38 -1.02 -8.01
CA GLU A 327 -11.51 0.42 -8.26
C GLU A 327 -10.52 0.89 -9.34
N PRO A 328 -10.75 2.07 -9.96
CA PRO A 328 -9.82 2.58 -10.96
C PRO A 328 -8.45 2.86 -10.34
N ILE A 329 -7.40 2.70 -11.15
CA ILE A 329 -6.03 3.02 -10.74
C ILE A 329 -5.98 4.49 -10.26
N PRO A 330 -5.31 4.82 -9.13
CA PRO A 330 -5.17 6.19 -8.68
C PRO A 330 -4.56 7.11 -9.75
N ARG A 331 -5.23 8.23 -10.04
CA ARG A 331 -4.79 9.19 -11.06
C ARG A 331 -3.38 9.75 -10.84
N ALA A 332 -2.90 9.77 -9.60
CA ALA A 332 -1.55 10.20 -9.24
C ALA A 332 -0.43 9.33 -9.86
N ILE A 333 -0.74 8.10 -10.30
CA ILE A 333 0.18 7.19 -10.99
C ILE A 333 0.47 7.64 -12.42
N PHE A 334 -0.44 8.41 -13.04
CA PHE A 334 -0.32 8.88 -14.43
C PHE A 334 -0.31 10.42 -14.55
N PRO A 335 0.67 11.13 -13.96
CA PRO A 335 0.69 12.59 -13.95
C PRO A 335 0.82 13.19 -15.36
N ARG A 336 1.55 12.57 -16.29
CA ARG A 336 1.70 13.09 -17.66
C ARG A 336 0.46 12.81 -18.49
N CYS A 337 -0.08 11.59 -18.44
CA CYS A 337 -1.32 11.27 -19.14
C CYS A 337 -2.48 12.15 -18.64
N THR A 338 -2.53 12.43 -17.34
CA THR A 338 -3.53 13.35 -16.76
C THR A 338 -3.45 14.75 -17.37
N ARG A 339 -2.26 15.28 -17.64
CA ARG A 339 -2.08 16.60 -18.26
C ARG A 339 -2.56 16.67 -19.70
N SER A 340 -2.60 15.53 -20.42
CA SER A 340 -3.12 15.49 -21.79
C SER A 340 -4.62 15.74 -21.89
N GLY A 341 -5.36 15.59 -20.79
CA GLY A 341 -6.83 15.71 -20.76
C GLY A 341 -7.57 14.47 -21.30
N ASN A 342 -6.88 13.59 -22.02
CA ASN A 342 -7.46 12.44 -22.73
C ASN A 342 -7.26 11.11 -21.97
N LEU A 343 -7.50 11.10 -20.65
CA LEU A 343 -7.31 9.94 -19.78
C LEU A 343 -8.57 9.59 -18.97
N GLU A 344 -9.09 8.40 -19.22
CA GLU A 344 -10.15 7.75 -18.45
C GLU A 344 -9.63 6.52 -17.70
N LEU A 345 -9.71 6.57 -16.37
CA LEU A 345 -9.32 5.44 -15.50
C LEU A 345 -10.60 4.64 -15.18
N ARG A 346 -10.61 3.36 -15.53
CA ARG A 346 -11.78 2.47 -15.47
C ARG A 346 -11.62 1.43 -14.36
N ARG A 347 -12.75 1.02 -13.77
CA ARG A 347 -12.87 -0.10 -12.82
C ARG A 347 -12.72 -1.45 -13.52
N ASN A 348 -12.59 -2.52 -12.75
CA ASN A 348 -12.68 -3.89 -13.26
C ASN A 348 -13.68 -4.70 -12.41
N PRO A 349 -14.78 -5.23 -12.99
CA PRO A 349 -15.16 -5.13 -14.40
C PRO A 349 -15.50 -3.70 -14.85
N SER A 350 -15.43 -3.45 -16.16
CA SER A 350 -15.78 -2.17 -16.77
C SER A 350 -17.02 -2.26 -17.66
N ASP A 351 -17.75 -1.14 -17.72
CA ASP A 351 -18.89 -0.90 -18.60
C ASP A 351 -18.87 0.60 -18.99
N HIS A 352 -18.81 0.88 -20.29
CA HIS A 352 -18.87 2.22 -20.88
C HIS A 352 -19.35 2.20 -22.33
N CYS A 353 -19.56 3.39 -22.89
CA CYS A 353 -19.69 3.59 -24.32
C CYS A 353 -18.52 4.39 -24.89
N ILE A 354 -18.06 3.98 -26.07
CA ILE A 354 -17.12 4.72 -26.91
C ILE A 354 -17.79 4.87 -28.27
N ALA A 355 -18.09 6.11 -28.68
CA ALA A 355 -18.72 6.40 -29.98
C ALA A 355 -19.98 5.52 -30.29
N GLY A 356 -20.81 5.24 -29.28
CA GLY A 356 -22.02 4.41 -29.43
C GLY A 356 -21.80 2.89 -29.34
N LEU A 357 -20.55 2.41 -29.29
CA LEU A 357 -20.19 1.03 -28.98
C LEU A 357 -20.14 0.83 -27.47
N GLN A 358 -20.96 -0.07 -26.92
CA GLN A 358 -20.85 -0.45 -25.51
C GLN A 358 -19.64 -1.36 -25.32
N VAL A 359 -18.70 -0.98 -24.47
CA VAL A 359 -17.51 -1.75 -24.12
C VAL A 359 -17.69 -2.29 -22.70
N VAL A 360 -17.78 -3.61 -22.59
CA VAL A 360 -18.05 -4.33 -21.34
C VAL A 360 -17.09 -5.51 -21.17
N GLY A 361 -16.51 -5.68 -19.99
CA GLY A 361 -15.56 -6.77 -19.79
C GLY A 361 -14.71 -6.65 -18.53
N HIS A 362 -13.73 -7.54 -18.42
CA HIS A 362 -12.88 -7.65 -17.24
C HIS A 362 -11.41 -7.93 -17.60
N SER A 363 -10.50 -7.72 -16.65
CA SER A 363 -9.04 -7.86 -16.88
C SER A 363 -8.54 -9.31 -16.94
N GLY A 364 -9.44 -10.30 -16.87
CA GLY A 364 -9.16 -11.70 -17.19
C GLY A 364 -9.20 -12.66 -16.00
N GLN A 365 -9.21 -12.13 -14.77
CA GLN A 365 -9.19 -12.96 -13.56
C GLN A 365 -10.34 -13.96 -13.47
N PRO A 366 -11.60 -13.62 -13.83
CA PRO A 366 -12.71 -14.57 -13.74
C PRO A 366 -12.52 -15.82 -14.61
N LEU A 367 -12.13 -15.64 -15.87
CA LEU A 367 -11.92 -16.76 -16.80
C LEU A 367 -10.65 -17.56 -16.47
N ALA A 368 -9.58 -16.88 -16.07
CA ALA A 368 -8.36 -17.54 -15.63
C ALA A 368 -8.61 -18.46 -14.41
N LEU A 369 -9.43 -18.00 -13.46
CA LEU A 369 -9.80 -18.78 -12.30
C LEU A 369 -10.74 -19.94 -12.66
N ALA A 370 -11.70 -19.69 -13.56
CA ALA A 370 -12.60 -20.74 -14.03
C ALA A 370 -11.86 -21.84 -14.79
N SER A 371 -10.91 -21.49 -15.65
CA SER A 371 -10.04 -22.44 -16.35
C SER A 371 -9.21 -23.27 -15.37
N ARG A 372 -8.63 -22.65 -14.33
CA ARG A 372 -7.84 -23.36 -13.31
C ARG A 372 -8.65 -24.35 -12.46
N ASN A 373 -9.93 -24.07 -12.24
CA ASN A 373 -10.83 -24.91 -11.44
C ASN A 373 -11.69 -25.86 -12.28
N ALA A 374 -11.53 -25.87 -13.60
CA ALA A 374 -12.25 -26.78 -14.47
C ALA A 374 -11.85 -28.25 -14.21
N PRO A 375 -12.78 -29.21 -14.38
CA PRO A 375 -12.45 -30.64 -14.30
C PRO A 375 -11.30 -31.02 -15.23
N LYS A 376 -10.40 -31.89 -14.77
CA LYS A 376 -9.28 -32.38 -15.60
C LYS A 376 -9.80 -33.02 -16.89
N GLY A 377 -9.31 -32.55 -18.03
CA GLY A 377 -9.66 -33.07 -19.35
C GLY A 377 -10.88 -32.39 -19.99
N ALA A 378 -11.54 -31.45 -19.31
CA ALA A 378 -12.58 -30.63 -19.94
C ALA A 378 -11.94 -29.69 -20.98
N PRO A 379 -12.48 -29.59 -22.21
CA PRO A 379 -12.06 -28.59 -23.17
C PRO A 379 -12.57 -27.23 -22.71
N VAL A 380 -11.70 -26.46 -22.06
CA VAL A 380 -12.07 -25.15 -21.50
C VAL A 380 -11.28 -24.05 -22.19
N SER A 381 -11.91 -23.43 -23.18
CA SER A 381 -11.38 -22.22 -23.81
C SER A 381 -11.90 -20.99 -23.09
N HIS A 382 -11.04 -19.96 -22.93
CA HIS A 382 -11.49 -18.64 -22.47
C HIS A 382 -12.58 -18.06 -23.36
N MET A 383 -12.55 -18.33 -24.67
CA MET A 383 -13.60 -17.83 -25.57
C MET A 383 -14.95 -18.46 -25.28
N ASP A 384 -15.00 -19.79 -25.12
CA ASP A 384 -16.25 -20.50 -24.81
C ASP A 384 -16.84 -20.01 -23.47
N MET A 385 -15.99 -19.74 -22.48
CA MET A 385 -16.41 -19.17 -21.20
C MET A 385 -16.88 -17.72 -21.31
N LEU A 386 -16.27 -16.92 -22.18
CA LEU A 386 -16.69 -15.53 -22.44
C LEU A 386 -18.05 -15.50 -23.14
N LEU A 387 -18.28 -16.38 -24.12
CA LEU A 387 -19.59 -16.57 -24.74
C LEU A 387 -20.62 -17.09 -23.75
N GLN A 388 -20.24 -17.99 -22.85
CA GLN A 388 -21.15 -18.45 -21.79
C GLN A 388 -21.50 -17.31 -20.83
N SER A 389 -20.54 -16.43 -20.52
CA SER A 389 -20.76 -15.22 -19.72
C SER A 389 -21.72 -14.25 -20.40
N TRP A 390 -21.66 -14.15 -21.74
CA TRP A 390 -22.65 -13.42 -22.53
C TRP A 390 -24.04 -14.05 -22.41
N GLN A 391 -24.15 -15.36 -22.63
CA GLN A 391 -25.44 -16.06 -22.59
C GLN A 391 -26.10 -16.03 -21.21
N SER A 392 -25.31 -16.08 -20.13
CA SER A 392 -25.80 -15.94 -18.75
C SER A 392 -25.99 -14.48 -18.32
N GLN A 393 -25.60 -13.50 -19.16
CA GLN A 393 -25.53 -12.08 -18.81
C GLN A 393 -24.73 -11.81 -17.53
N TYR A 394 -23.67 -12.58 -17.31
CA TYR A 394 -22.88 -12.55 -16.08
C TYR A 394 -21.38 -12.75 -16.35
N LEU A 395 -20.58 -11.72 -16.03
CA LEU A 395 -19.14 -11.67 -16.36
C LEU A 395 -18.25 -12.61 -15.54
N ALA A 396 -18.71 -13.11 -14.39
CA ALA A 396 -17.87 -13.87 -13.48
C ALA A 396 -18.57 -15.15 -12.98
N PRO A 397 -18.47 -16.28 -13.70
CA PRO A 397 -19.24 -17.49 -13.38
C PRO A 397 -18.94 -18.14 -12.01
N LEU A 398 -17.81 -17.81 -11.39
CA LEU A 398 -17.39 -18.34 -10.07
C LEU A 398 -17.44 -17.29 -8.94
N TRP A 399 -18.16 -16.18 -9.16
CA TRP A 399 -18.43 -15.19 -8.13
C TRP A 399 -19.63 -15.59 -7.25
N PRO A 400 -19.63 -15.28 -5.94
CA PRO A 400 -18.55 -14.70 -5.12
C PRO A 400 -17.56 -15.73 -4.56
N GLU A 401 -17.88 -17.02 -4.73
CA GLU A 401 -17.33 -18.16 -3.98
C GLU A 401 -15.80 -18.28 -4.05
N LEU A 402 -15.21 -18.03 -5.21
CA LEU A 402 -13.76 -18.17 -5.43
C LEU A 402 -13.05 -16.84 -5.71
N LEU A 403 -13.82 -15.77 -5.90
CA LEU A 403 -13.32 -14.44 -6.27
C LEU A 403 -13.30 -13.45 -5.09
N MET A 404 -13.87 -13.80 -3.93
CA MET A 404 -13.84 -13.01 -2.68
C MET A 404 -13.28 -13.77 -1.48
N LYS A 405 -12.94 -13.03 -0.40
CA LYS A 405 -12.91 -13.59 0.97
C LYS A 405 -14.34 -13.62 1.54
N ALA A 406 -14.73 -14.76 2.10
CA ALA A 406 -16.07 -15.07 2.62
C ALA A 406 -16.64 -14.08 3.65
N ASP A 407 -15.82 -13.23 4.29
CA ASP A 407 -16.25 -12.35 5.38
C ASP A 407 -16.67 -10.93 4.94
N ALA A 408 -16.67 -10.63 3.63
CA ALA A 408 -16.76 -9.26 3.11
C ALA A 408 -17.89 -9.04 2.09
N VAL A 409 -18.98 -9.81 2.15
CA VAL A 409 -20.17 -9.56 1.33
C VAL A 409 -21.17 -8.73 2.12
N PRO A 410 -21.09 -7.38 2.13
CA PRO A 410 -22.30 -6.62 2.41
C PRO A 410 -23.31 -6.95 1.31
N GLU A 411 -24.60 -7.03 1.64
CA GLU A 411 -25.69 -7.00 0.67
C GLU A 411 -25.53 -5.73 -0.18
N ARG A 412 -24.79 -5.83 -1.30
CA ARG A 412 -24.72 -4.77 -2.28
C ARG A 412 -25.99 -4.84 -3.09
N GLN A 413 -26.70 -3.73 -3.14
CA GLN A 413 -27.94 -3.55 -3.88
C GLN A 413 -27.75 -3.71 -5.41
N ASP A 414 -26.51 -3.66 -5.90
CA ASP A 414 -26.12 -3.81 -7.30
C ASP A 414 -24.95 -4.80 -7.44
N ASP A 415 -25.17 -5.88 -8.19
CA ASP A 415 -24.12 -6.84 -8.55
C ASP A 415 -23.23 -6.25 -9.67
N PRO A 416 -21.91 -6.10 -9.42
CA PRO A 416 -20.99 -5.51 -10.41
C PRO A 416 -20.70 -6.41 -11.62
N PHE A 417 -21.06 -7.69 -11.61
CA PHE A 417 -20.78 -8.64 -12.70
C PHE A 417 -21.93 -8.86 -13.66
N GLY A 418 -23.13 -8.37 -13.32
CA GLY A 418 -24.27 -8.39 -14.25
C GLY A 418 -24.00 -7.51 -15.47
N ILE A 419 -24.23 -8.06 -16.66
CA ILE A 419 -24.14 -7.31 -17.92
C ILE A 419 -25.40 -6.45 -18.06
N LYS A 420 -25.24 -5.12 -18.00
CA LYS A 420 -26.34 -4.16 -18.13
C LYS A 420 -26.35 -3.61 -19.56
N LEU A 421 -27.24 -4.13 -20.41
CA LEU A 421 -27.33 -3.67 -21.80
C LEU A 421 -27.84 -2.23 -21.87
N ARG A 422 -27.14 -1.40 -22.64
CA ARG A 422 -27.50 0.00 -22.84
C ARG A 422 -28.49 0.15 -24.01
N PRO A 423 -29.65 0.79 -23.82
CA PRO A 423 -30.61 1.01 -24.90
C PRO A 423 -30.01 1.76 -26.10
N GLU A 424 -29.14 2.73 -25.84
CA GLU A 424 -28.50 3.59 -26.83
C GLU A 424 -27.44 2.90 -27.69
N ALA A 425 -26.84 1.81 -27.21
CA ALA A 425 -25.74 1.13 -27.89
C ALA A 425 -26.26 -0.04 -28.73
N GLN A 426 -26.23 0.05 -30.07
CA GLN A 426 -26.66 -1.06 -30.94
C GLN A 426 -25.65 -2.20 -30.99
N LYS A 427 -24.40 -1.93 -30.59
CA LYS A 427 -23.26 -2.86 -30.66
C LYS A 427 -22.58 -2.98 -29.31
N VAL A 428 -22.06 -4.17 -29.04
CA VAL A 428 -21.34 -4.49 -27.80
C VAL A 428 -19.99 -5.11 -28.12
N LEU A 429 -18.93 -4.54 -27.57
CA LEU A 429 -17.63 -5.17 -27.45
C LEU A 429 -17.52 -5.81 -26.07
N LEU A 430 -17.66 -7.13 -26.04
CA LEU A 430 -17.46 -7.96 -24.84
C LEU A 430 -16.01 -8.42 -24.79
N PHE A 431 -15.27 -8.16 -23.72
CA PHE A 431 -13.85 -8.53 -23.68
C PHE A 431 -13.38 -9.21 -22.39
N SER A 432 -12.35 -10.05 -22.54
CA SER A 432 -11.54 -10.58 -21.44
C SER A 432 -10.06 -10.32 -21.68
N GLY A 433 -9.44 -9.56 -20.78
CA GLY A 433 -8.00 -9.34 -20.75
C GLY A 433 -7.18 -10.60 -20.41
N ASN A 434 -5.87 -10.50 -20.59
CA ASN A 434 -4.87 -11.47 -20.13
C ASN A 434 -5.16 -12.95 -20.48
N SER A 435 -5.75 -13.18 -21.64
CA SER A 435 -6.08 -14.52 -22.14
C SER A 435 -4.81 -15.24 -22.67
N PRO A 436 -4.81 -16.59 -22.74
CA PRO A 436 -3.67 -17.35 -23.27
C PRO A 436 -3.31 -17.06 -24.74
N GLY A 437 -4.22 -16.46 -25.50
CA GLY A 437 -3.98 -16.05 -26.87
C GLY A 437 -5.06 -15.13 -27.39
N ALA A 438 -4.77 -14.41 -28.48
CA ALA A 438 -5.75 -13.58 -29.16
C ALA A 438 -6.83 -14.43 -29.84
N ARG A 439 -8.10 -14.15 -29.54
CA ARG A 439 -9.25 -14.75 -30.23
C ARG A 439 -10.42 -13.79 -30.20
N TRP A 440 -11.21 -13.76 -31.27
CA TRP A 440 -12.43 -12.96 -31.35
C TRP A 440 -13.48 -13.68 -32.20
N GLU A 441 -14.75 -13.50 -31.86
CA GLU A 441 -15.88 -14.02 -32.63
C GLU A 441 -17.15 -13.21 -32.35
N LEU A 442 -18.07 -13.19 -33.31
CA LEU A 442 -19.39 -12.63 -33.09
C LEU A 442 -20.17 -13.56 -32.15
N ALA A 443 -20.61 -13.02 -31.02
CA ALA A 443 -21.37 -13.79 -30.06
C ALA A 443 -22.78 -14.04 -30.58
N PRO A 444 -23.37 -15.21 -30.27
CA PRO A 444 -24.76 -15.47 -30.62
C PRO A 444 -25.68 -14.48 -29.91
N GLY A 445 -26.82 -14.18 -30.54
CA GLY A 445 -27.88 -13.38 -29.91
C GLY A 445 -28.32 -14.00 -28.58
N LEU A 446 -28.90 -13.17 -27.71
CA LEU A 446 -29.50 -13.67 -26.49
C LEU A 446 -30.85 -14.31 -26.81
N ASP A 447 -31.17 -15.42 -26.16
CA ASP A 447 -32.47 -16.11 -26.27
C ASP A 447 -33.66 -15.31 -25.67
N SER A 448 -33.49 -14.03 -25.38
CA SER A 448 -34.51 -13.19 -24.74
C SER A 448 -35.57 -12.70 -25.73
N ALA A 449 -36.85 -12.77 -25.34
CA ALA A 449 -37.98 -12.19 -26.07
C ALA A 449 -38.01 -10.64 -26.09
N GLU A 450 -37.03 -9.98 -25.48
CA GLU A 450 -36.94 -8.53 -25.34
C GLU A 450 -36.17 -7.89 -26.53
N PRO A 451 -36.62 -6.74 -27.08
CA PRO A 451 -35.96 -6.06 -28.20
C PRO A 451 -34.49 -5.68 -27.92
N LEU A 452 -34.11 -5.51 -26.65
CA LEU A 452 -32.74 -5.18 -26.26
C LEU A 452 -31.74 -6.34 -26.47
N GLY A 453 -32.20 -7.58 -26.65
CA GLY A 453 -31.34 -8.75 -26.86
C GLY A 453 -30.76 -8.88 -28.26
N GLN A 454 -31.27 -8.10 -29.23
CA GLN A 454 -30.82 -8.09 -30.62
C GLN A 454 -29.73 -7.02 -30.84
N LYS A 455 -28.57 -7.22 -30.22
CA LYS A 455 -27.38 -6.38 -30.42
C LYS A 455 -26.29 -7.18 -31.13
N ASP A 456 -25.54 -6.53 -32.00
CA ASP A 456 -24.33 -7.15 -32.57
C ASP A 456 -23.24 -7.14 -31.51
N VAL A 457 -22.79 -8.33 -31.12
CA VAL A 457 -21.83 -8.49 -30.03
C VAL A 457 -20.56 -9.13 -30.54
N LEU A 458 -19.44 -8.44 -30.37
CA LEU A 458 -18.11 -8.97 -30.63
C LEU A 458 -17.49 -9.40 -29.31
N ALA A 459 -17.24 -10.69 -29.14
CA ALA A 459 -16.48 -11.24 -28.03
C ALA A 459 -14.99 -11.26 -28.35
N VAL A 460 -14.15 -10.74 -27.46
CA VAL A 460 -12.69 -10.60 -27.68
C VAL A 460 -11.90 -11.08 -26.46
N CYS A 461 -11.10 -12.12 -26.66
CA CYS A 461 -10.05 -12.55 -25.75
C CYS A 461 -8.74 -11.83 -26.12
N ILE A 462 -8.32 -10.90 -25.27
CA ILE A 462 -7.11 -10.10 -25.48
C ILE A 462 -5.94 -10.84 -24.80
N PRO A 463 -4.83 -11.13 -25.51
CA PRO A 463 -3.73 -11.86 -24.93
C PRO A 463 -2.92 -10.98 -23.97
N LYS A 464 -2.08 -11.61 -23.15
CA LYS A 464 -1.04 -10.89 -22.42
C LYS A 464 0.04 -10.42 -23.39
N PHE A 465 0.20 -9.10 -23.52
CA PHE A 465 1.19 -8.53 -24.44
C PHE A 465 2.63 -9.01 -24.19
N GLN A 466 2.99 -9.31 -22.93
CA GLN A 466 4.31 -9.83 -22.57
C GLN A 466 4.58 -11.26 -23.09
N GLU A 467 3.53 -12.07 -23.26
CA GLU A 467 3.61 -13.46 -23.73
C GLU A 467 3.35 -13.53 -25.24
N GLU A 468 2.37 -12.78 -25.73
CA GLU A 468 2.03 -12.63 -27.14
C GLU A 468 1.91 -11.12 -27.46
N PRO A 469 2.97 -10.48 -28.01
CA PRO A 469 2.99 -9.05 -28.32
C PRO A 469 2.01 -8.70 -29.45
N THR A 470 0.73 -8.63 -29.10
CA THR A 470 -0.39 -8.48 -30.02
C THR A 470 -1.28 -7.32 -29.57
N ILE A 471 -1.67 -6.46 -30.52
CA ILE A 471 -2.76 -5.50 -30.37
C ILE A 471 -3.91 -5.90 -31.30
N LEU A 472 -5.15 -5.72 -30.83
CA LEU A 472 -6.35 -5.90 -31.63
C LEU A 472 -6.96 -4.54 -31.92
N LEU A 473 -7.07 -4.19 -33.19
CA LEU A 473 -7.81 -3.02 -33.65
C LEU A 473 -9.22 -3.45 -34.00
N VAL A 474 -10.21 -2.83 -33.37
CA VAL A 474 -11.63 -3.10 -33.60
C VAL A 474 -12.25 -1.90 -34.26
N ASP A 475 -12.89 -2.10 -35.41
CA ASP A 475 -13.70 -1.07 -36.06
C ASP A 475 -15.05 -0.96 -35.33
N SER A 476 -15.41 0.23 -34.87
CA SER A 476 -16.65 0.46 -34.13
C SER A 476 -17.92 0.43 -35.01
N GLU A 477 -17.77 0.58 -36.32
CA GLU A 477 -18.85 0.61 -37.29
C GLU A 477 -19.23 -0.78 -37.79
N ASP A 478 -18.29 -1.70 -37.99
CA ASP A 478 -18.61 -3.04 -38.51
C ASP A 478 -18.16 -4.21 -37.61
N LEU A 479 -17.50 -3.90 -36.48
CA LEU A 479 -16.93 -4.88 -35.56
C LEU A 479 -15.87 -5.80 -36.20
N SER A 480 -15.30 -5.40 -37.33
CA SER A 480 -14.15 -6.10 -37.90
C SER A 480 -12.93 -5.93 -36.98
N VAL A 481 -12.10 -6.97 -36.92
CA VAL A 481 -10.93 -7.02 -36.06
C VAL A 481 -9.68 -7.22 -36.90
N GLN A 482 -8.73 -6.30 -36.77
CA GLN A 482 -7.38 -6.44 -37.32
C GLN A 482 -6.39 -6.76 -36.20
N GLN A 483 -5.69 -7.90 -36.33
CA GLN A 483 -4.62 -8.28 -35.42
C GLN A 483 -3.29 -7.68 -35.88
N LEU A 484 -2.62 -6.93 -34.99
CA LEU A 484 -1.26 -6.45 -35.16
C LEU A 484 -0.33 -7.24 -34.24
N ARG A 485 0.66 -7.94 -34.80
CA ARG A 485 1.70 -8.65 -34.04
C ARG A 485 3.02 -7.91 -34.13
N PHE A 486 3.69 -7.78 -33.00
CA PHE A 486 4.99 -7.15 -32.88
C PHE A 486 6.04 -8.24 -32.66
N SER A 487 7.12 -8.18 -33.43
CA SER A 487 8.32 -8.99 -33.21
C SER A 487 9.48 -8.06 -32.94
N VAL A 488 10.29 -8.38 -31.93
CA VAL A 488 11.57 -7.71 -31.73
C VAL A 488 12.54 -8.30 -32.76
N SER A 489 12.91 -7.49 -33.75
CA SER A 489 13.94 -7.83 -34.75
C SER A 489 15.34 -7.59 -34.20
#